data_AF-A0A935ZAG8-F1
#
_entry.id   AF-A0A935ZAG8-F1
#
_cell.length_a   1.000
_cell.length_b   1.000
_cell.length_c   1.000
_cell.angle_alpha   90.00
_cell.angle_beta   90.00
_cell.angle_gamma   90.00
#
_symmetry.space_group_name_H-M   'P 1'
#
loop_
_entity.id
_entity.type
_entity.pdbx_description
1 polymer ?
#
loop_
_entity_poly.entity_id
_entity_poly.type
_entity_poly.pdbx_seq_one_letter_code
_entity_poly.pdbx_strand_id
1 'polypeptide(L)'
;MRPAVRRALSVGMLGAVGLLFGLWWAFVRAPGPADVCEHIVEVTLRESGGAAMTPESESAVIGQLRERCMQHKLDKIQLRGRVAWARYAKCVMASDDLDGVWRC
;
A
#
# COMPACT_ATOMS: atom_id res chain seq x y z
N MET A 1 31.85 29.38 20.88
CA MET A 1 30.62 29.47 20.06
C MET A 1 29.50 30.05 20.91
N ARG A 2 28.80 31.09 20.43
CA ARG A 2 27.73 31.78 21.19
C ARG A 2 26.57 30.81 21.49
N PRO A 3 25.97 30.84 22.70
CA PRO A 3 24.91 29.91 23.09
C PRO A 3 23.67 29.97 22.17
N ALA A 4 23.42 31.14 21.55
CA ALA A 4 22.38 31.31 20.54
C ALA A 4 22.61 30.46 19.27
N VAL A 5 23.86 30.34 18.80
CA VAL A 5 24.22 29.56 17.61
C VAL A 5 24.06 28.07 17.88
N ARG A 6 24.43 27.61 19.09
CA ARG A 6 24.28 26.22 19.51
C ARG A 6 22.80 25.82 19.65
N ARG A 7 21.95 26.72 20.16
CA ARG A 7 20.48 26.52 20.23
C ARG A 7 19.82 26.47 18.85
N ALA A 8 20.21 27.37 17.94
CA ALA A 8 19.71 27.37 16.57
C ALA A 8 20.06 26.08 15.82
N LEU A 9 21.30 25.59 15.96
CA LEU A 9 21.74 24.32 15.37
C LEU A 9 20.97 23.12 15.93
N SER A 10 20.72 23.07 17.24
CA SER A 10 19.95 21.96 17.85
C SER A 10 18.48 21.94 17.41
N VAL A 11 17.84 23.10 17.27
CA VAL A 11 16.45 23.18 16.79
C VAL A 11 16.36 22.79 15.31
N GLY A 12 17.30 23.26 14.49
CA GLY A 12 17.37 22.86 13.07
C GLY A 12 17.59 21.36 12.89
N MET A 13 18.48 20.76 13.71
CA MET A 13 18.74 19.32 13.66
C MET A 13 17.53 18.49 14.09
N LEU A 14 16.84 18.89 15.17
CA LEU A 14 15.61 18.22 15.61
C LEU A 14 14.50 18.31 14.55
N GLY A 15 14.35 19.46 13.90
CA GLY A 15 13.41 19.63 12.80
C GLY A 15 13.71 18.72 11.61
N ALA A 16 14.99 18.63 11.21
CA ALA A 16 15.42 17.74 10.13
C ALA A 16 15.21 16.26 10.46
N VAL A 17 15.51 15.84 11.70
CA VAL A 17 15.27 14.45 12.16
C VAL A 17 13.78 14.13 12.16
N GLY A 18 12.93 15.05 12.64
CA GLY A 18 11.47 14.87 12.63
C GLY A 18 10.91 14.70 11.21
N LEU A 19 11.36 15.51 10.25
CA LEU A 19 10.99 15.39 8.84
C LEU A 19 11.43 14.04 8.25
N LEU A 20 12.67 13.63 8.49
CA LEU A 20 13.19 12.33 8.03
C LEU A 20 12.40 11.16 8.63
N PHE A 21 12.06 11.23 9.93
CA PHE A 21 11.21 10.23 10.57
C PHE A 21 9.80 10.18 9.97
N GLY A 22 9.18 11.34 9.71
CA GLY A 22 7.85 11.41 9.08
C GLY A 22 7.85 10.82 7.67
N LEU A 23 8.86 11.17 6.86
CA LEU A 23 9.06 10.61 5.51
C LEU A 23 9.33 9.10 5.56
N TRP A 24 10.18 8.65 6.48
CA TRP A 24 10.46 7.23 6.70
C TRP A 24 9.20 6.46 7.08
N TRP A 25 8.41 6.97 8.02
CA TRP A 25 7.18 6.32 8.47
C TRP A 25 6.12 6.28 7.36
N ALA A 26 6.07 7.30 6.50
CA ALA A 26 5.23 7.30 5.32
C ALA A 26 5.68 6.24 4.28
N PHE A 27 6.99 6.05 4.09
CA PHE A 27 7.57 5.22 3.04
C PHE A 27 7.70 3.73 3.41
N VAL A 28 8.13 3.42 4.64
CA VAL A 28 8.39 2.04 5.09
C VAL A 28 7.11 1.24 5.33
N ARG A 29 5.98 1.91 5.55
CA ARG A 29 4.71 1.25 5.88
C ARG A 29 3.79 1.01 4.68
N ALA A 30 4.32 1.07 3.46
CA ALA A 30 3.54 0.71 2.27
C ALA A 30 3.41 -0.82 2.18
N PRO A 31 2.19 -1.38 2.12
CA PRO A 31 2.00 -2.82 1.89
C PRO A 31 2.63 -3.27 0.58
N GLY A 32 3.03 -4.54 0.52
CA GLY A 32 3.54 -5.15 -0.69
C GLY A 32 2.42 -5.31 -1.74
N PRO A 33 2.76 -5.46 -3.03
CA PRO A 33 1.77 -5.75 -4.07
C PRO A 33 1.01 -7.06 -3.80
N ALA A 34 1.66 -8.03 -3.15
CA ALA A 34 1.05 -9.31 -2.79
C ALA A 34 -0.09 -9.13 -1.77
N ASP A 35 0.16 -8.35 -0.71
CA ASP A 35 -0.83 -8.08 0.34
C ASP A 35 -2.05 -7.34 -0.22
N VAL A 36 -1.80 -6.34 -1.08
CA VAL A 36 -2.87 -5.57 -1.73
C VAL A 36 -3.73 -6.47 -2.64
N CYS A 37 -3.10 -7.36 -3.40
CA CYS A 37 -3.85 -8.27 -4.27
C CYS A 37 -4.67 -9.28 -3.47
N GLU A 38 -4.14 -9.78 -2.35
CA GLU A 38 -4.86 -10.68 -1.45
C GLU A 38 -6.08 -10.02 -0.84
N HIS A 39 -5.93 -8.79 -0.33
CA HIS A 39 -7.04 -7.99 0.20
C HIS A 39 -8.13 -7.74 -0.84
N ILE A 40 -7.76 -7.39 -2.08
CA ILE A 40 -8.75 -7.17 -3.15
C ILE A 40 -9.52 -8.46 -3.46
N VAL A 41 -8.83 -9.60 -3.54
CA VAL A 41 -9.47 -10.90 -3.78
C VAL A 41 -10.41 -11.24 -2.62
N GLU A 42 -9.98 -11.05 -1.38
CA GLU A 42 -10.80 -11.28 -0.19
C GLU A 42 -12.07 -10.43 -0.20
N VAL A 43 -11.95 -9.12 -0.43
CA VAL A 43 -13.10 -8.21 -0.54
C VAL A 43 -14.02 -8.63 -1.69
N THR A 44 -13.45 -9.02 -2.83
CA THR A 44 -14.23 -9.50 -4.00
C THR A 44 -15.00 -10.78 -3.67
N LEU A 45 -14.39 -11.74 -3.01
CA LEU A 45 -15.02 -13.01 -2.64
C LEU A 45 -16.09 -12.81 -1.57
N ARG A 46 -15.83 -11.94 -0.61
CA ARG A 46 -16.77 -11.56 0.44
C ARG A 46 -18.02 -10.91 -0.14
N GLU A 47 -17.88 -9.99 -1.08
CA GLU A 47 -19.02 -9.33 -1.72
C GLU A 47 -19.73 -10.17 -2.77
N SER A 48 -19.00 -11.04 -3.48
CA SER A 48 -19.60 -11.93 -4.49
C SER A 48 -20.40 -13.09 -3.90
N GLY A 49 -20.52 -13.15 -2.57
CA GLY A 49 -21.43 -14.07 -1.88
C GLY A 49 -21.04 -15.54 -2.01
N GLY A 50 -19.74 -15.82 -2.17
CA GLY A 50 -19.25 -17.19 -2.39
C GLY A 50 -19.84 -17.77 -3.66
N ALA A 51 -19.41 -17.26 -4.83
CA ALA A 51 -19.76 -17.86 -6.11
C ALA A 51 -19.46 -19.36 -6.04
N ALA A 52 -20.49 -20.20 -6.13
CA ALA A 52 -20.43 -21.65 -5.98
C ALA A 52 -19.58 -22.28 -7.10
N MET A 53 -18.26 -22.21 -6.95
CA MET A 53 -17.29 -22.91 -7.78
C MET A 53 -16.77 -24.12 -7.00
N THR A 54 -16.34 -25.15 -7.73
CA THR A 54 -15.65 -26.27 -7.09
C THR A 54 -14.28 -25.77 -6.58
N PRO A 55 -13.81 -26.18 -5.39
CA PRO A 55 -12.61 -25.61 -4.76
C PRO A 55 -11.33 -25.74 -5.62
N GLU A 56 -11.25 -26.74 -6.50
CA GLU A 56 -10.15 -26.88 -7.47
C GLU A 56 -10.22 -25.86 -8.62
N SER A 57 -11.42 -25.56 -9.14
CA SER A 57 -11.56 -24.56 -10.20
C SER A 57 -11.42 -23.14 -9.65
N GLU A 58 -11.90 -22.90 -8.44
CA GLU A 58 -11.78 -21.63 -7.73
C GLU A 58 -10.32 -21.27 -7.45
N SER A 59 -9.53 -22.19 -6.90
CA SER A 59 -8.12 -21.95 -6.59
C SER A 59 -7.26 -21.70 -7.83
N ALA A 60 -7.53 -22.39 -8.94
CA ALA A 60 -6.84 -22.14 -10.22
C ALA A 60 -7.18 -20.75 -10.81
N VAL A 61 -8.44 -20.34 -10.73
CA VAL A 61 -8.89 -19.02 -11.19
C VAL A 61 -8.34 -17.90 -10.30
N ILE A 62 -8.38 -18.08 -8.97
CA ILE A 62 -7.79 -17.16 -8.00
C ILE A 62 -6.27 -17.05 -8.23
N GLY A 63 -5.58 -18.16 -8.49
CA GLY A 63 -4.14 -18.16 -8.78
C GLY A 63 -3.79 -17.32 -10.01
N GLN A 64 -4.52 -17.48 -11.11
CA GLN A 64 -4.32 -16.65 -12.31
C GLN A 64 -4.69 -15.19 -12.09
N LEU A 65 -5.75 -14.92 -11.32
CA LEU A 65 -6.16 -13.56 -10.98
C LEU A 65 -5.11 -12.87 -10.10
N ARG A 66 -4.53 -13.59 -9.14
CA ARG A 66 -3.46 -13.11 -8.25
C ARG A 66 -2.23 -12.74 -9.05
N GLU A 67 -1.80 -13.59 -9.98
CA GLU A 67 -0.64 -13.30 -10.83
C GLU A 67 -0.86 -12.07 -11.70
N ARG A 68 -2.01 -11.96 -12.37
CA ARG A 68 -2.34 -10.77 -13.18
C ARG A 68 -2.44 -9.51 -12.33
N CYS A 69 -3.02 -9.61 -11.13
CA CYS A 69 -3.06 -8.51 -10.18
C CYS A 69 -1.63 -8.07 -9.80
N MET A 70 -0.77 -9.02 -9.44
CA MET A 70 0.62 -8.77 -9.08
C MET A 70 1.38 -8.03 -10.19
N GLN A 71 1.33 -8.53 -11.42
CA GLN A 71 1.96 -7.89 -12.57
C GLN A 71 1.43 -6.46 -12.76
N HIS A 72 0.11 -6.28 -12.72
CA HIS A 72 -0.50 -4.96 -12.86
C HIS A 72 -0.08 -3.99 -11.73
N LYS A 73 0.07 -4.46 -10.49
CA LYS A 73 0.54 -3.63 -9.37
C LYS A 73 2.03 -3.31 -9.49
N LEU A 74 2.85 -4.26 -9.93
CA LEU A 74 4.27 -4.05 -10.19
C LEU A 74 4.48 -3.00 -11.29
N ASP A 75 3.73 -3.09 -12.39
CA ASP A 75 3.74 -2.07 -13.45
C ASP A 75 3.32 -0.70 -12.91
N LYS A 76 2.27 -0.65 -12.07
CA LYS A 76 1.84 0.60 -11.42
C LYS A 76 2.96 1.19 -10.54
N ILE A 77 3.71 0.37 -9.80
CA ILE A 77 4.86 0.82 -9.00
C ILE A 77 5.96 1.38 -9.90
N GLN A 78 6.26 0.71 -11.02
CA GLN A 78 7.28 1.17 -11.97
C GLN A 78 6.89 2.50 -12.64
N LEU A 79 5.63 2.63 -13.07
CA LEU A 79 5.14 3.79 -13.81
C LEU A 79 4.86 5.01 -12.92
N ARG A 80 4.32 4.80 -11.71
CA ARG A 80 3.91 5.91 -10.82
C ARG A 80 4.89 6.16 -9.66
N GLY A 81 5.85 5.28 -9.49
CA GLY A 81 6.82 5.33 -8.40
C GLY A 81 6.28 4.86 -7.04
N ARG A 82 7.22 4.66 -6.11
CA ARG A 82 6.94 4.07 -4.79
C ARG A 82 6.03 4.93 -3.90
N VAL A 83 6.06 6.26 -4.06
CA VAL A 83 5.25 7.18 -3.24
C VAL A 83 3.77 7.11 -3.63
N ALA A 84 3.47 7.14 -4.93
CA ALA A 84 2.11 7.00 -5.43
C ALA A 84 1.56 5.60 -5.10
N TRP A 85 2.40 4.56 -5.22
CA TRP A 85 2.07 3.22 -4.74
C TRP A 85 1.70 3.20 -3.26
N ALA A 86 2.54 3.78 -2.39
CA ALA A 86 2.30 3.78 -0.95
C ALA A 86 0.94 4.40 -0.58
N ARG A 87 0.53 5.48 -1.25
CA ARG A 87 -0.78 6.10 -1.05
C ARG A 87 -1.91 5.18 -1.51
N TYR A 88 -1.80 4.64 -2.73
CA TYR A 88 -2.78 3.72 -3.29
C TYR A 88 -2.95 2.47 -2.40
N ALA A 89 -1.85 1.81 -2.06
CA ALA A 89 -1.85 0.61 -1.24
C ALA A 89 -2.44 0.85 0.15
N LYS A 90 -2.14 1.98 0.80
CA LYS A 90 -2.77 2.34 2.08
C LYS A 90 -4.27 2.58 1.96
N CYS A 91 -4.71 3.22 0.87
CA CYS A 91 -6.14 3.45 0.63
C CYS A 91 -6.89 2.13 0.41
N VAL A 92 -6.34 1.24 -0.44
CA VAL A 92 -6.95 -0.06 -0.71
C VAL A 92 -7.02 -0.92 0.55
N MET A 93 -5.93 -0.99 1.33
CA MET A 93 -5.90 -1.76 2.58
C MET A 93 -6.81 -1.19 3.68
N ALA A 94 -7.22 0.07 3.57
CA ALA A 94 -8.17 0.70 4.48
C ALA A 94 -9.64 0.59 4.01
N SER A 95 -9.87 0.04 2.81
CA SER A 95 -11.20 -0.10 2.23
C SER A 95 -11.77 -1.48 2.54
N ASP A 96 -13.01 -1.53 3.01
CA ASP A 96 -13.69 -2.78 3.36
C ASP A 96 -14.59 -3.31 2.23
N ASP A 97 -14.83 -2.52 1.19
CA ASP A 97 -15.75 -2.85 0.11
C ASP A 97 -15.12 -2.59 -1.27
N LEU A 98 -15.67 -3.23 -2.31
CA LEU A 98 -15.14 -3.10 -3.67
C LEU A 98 -15.21 -1.65 -4.16
N ASP A 99 -16.28 -0.92 -3.87
CA ASP A 99 -16.45 0.47 -4.31
C ASP A 99 -15.37 1.38 -3.68
N GLY A 100 -15.01 1.17 -2.41
CA GLY A 100 -13.87 1.81 -1.75
C GLY A 100 -12.54 1.50 -2.44
N VAL A 101 -12.29 0.23 -2.76
CA VAL A 101 -11.08 -0.20 -3.48
C VAL A 101 -10.97 0.47 -4.86
N TRP A 102 -12.08 0.62 -5.59
CA TRP A 102 -12.10 1.24 -6.93
C TRP A 102 -11.85 2.75 -6.91
N ARG A 103 -12.07 3.43 -5.78
CA ARG A 103 -11.92 4.89 -5.64
C ARG A 103 -10.50 5.37 -5.31
N CYS A 104 -9.54 4.47 -5.04
CA CYS A 104 -8.23 4.78 -4.43
C CYS A 104 -7.06 5.34 -5.30
#